data_AF-A0A4V2PQS8-F1
#
_entry.id   AF-A0A4V2PQS8-F1
#
_cell.length_a   1.000
_cell.length_b   1.000
_cell.length_c   1.000
_cell.angle_alpha   90.00
_cell.angle_beta   90.00
_cell.angle_gamma   90.00
#
_symmetry.space_group_name_H-M   'P 1'
#
loop_
_entity.id
_entity.type
_entity.pdbx_description
1 polymer ?
#
loop_
_entity_poly.entity_id
_entity_poly.type
_entity_poly.pdbx_seq_one_letter_code
_entity_poly.pdbx_strand_id
1 'polypeptide(L)'
;MVVLGLIKNKSMKTFINIAIFIISTTIYSQDLEYLKKLDTIYIPYYGKANEKKYDIQTRIIPTNFKERSYTFKLDSIYLSFDHVQFIGWKKKNANIESETKKVKKAFLKKIKNKIISPDLLNQFDNDKINCDILSQIKVFYILDFIEKKRKVTLYEVAYMGHCSGLE
;
A
#
# COMPACT_ATOMS: atom_id res chain seq x y z
N MET A 1 -7.46 37.52 24.60
CA MET A 1 -8.21 36.75 23.56
C MET A 1 -7.22 36.27 22.51
N VAL A 2 -6.85 34.99 22.53
CA VAL A 2 -6.01 34.37 21.50
C VAL A 2 -6.88 33.44 20.68
N VAL A 3 -7.40 33.92 19.56
CA VAL A 3 -8.04 33.06 18.54
C VAL A 3 -6.95 32.64 17.57
N LEU A 4 -6.20 31.60 17.93
CA LEU A 4 -5.23 30.98 17.04
C LEU A 4 -5.92 29.88 16.20
N GLY A 5 -6.30 30.26 14.99
CA GLY A 5 -6.02 29.47 13.78
C GLY A 5 -6.75 28.14 13.59
N LEU A 6 -8.07 28.17 13.36
CA LEU A 6 -8.81 27.06 12.73
C LEU A 6 -8.92 27.23 11.21
N ILE A 7 -7.80 27.40 10.50
CA ILE A 7 -7.80 27.34 9.03
C ILE A 7 -6.59 26.57 8.54
N LYS A 8 -6.65 25.23 8.56
CA LYS A 8 -5.68 24.42 7.79
C LYS A 8 -6.14 23.02 7.34
N ASN A 9 -7.39 22.60 7.54
CA ASN A 9 -7.78 21.20 7.31
C ASN A 9 -8.93 20.95 6.31
N LYS A 10 -9.63 21.97 5.81
CA LYS A 10 -10.80 21.77 4.95
C LYS A 10 -10.41 21.25 3.55
N SER A 11 -9.37 21.82 2.92
CA SER A 11 -8.97 21.42 1.55
C SER A 11 -8.28 20.05 1.46
N MET A 12 -7.65 19.57 2.55
CA MET A 12 -7.00 18.25 2.61
C MET A 12 -8.04 17.13 2.66
N LYS A 13 -9.08 17.29 3.49
CA LYS A 13 -10.23 16.39 3.51
C LYS A 13 -10.89 16.35 2.14
N THR A 14 -11.06 17.50 1.48
CA THR A 14 -11.60 17.55 0.10
C THR A 14 -10.72 16.82 -0.91
N PHE A 15 -9.39 16.95 -0.84
CA PHE A 15 -8.49 16.25 -1.77
C PHE A 15 -8.46 14.73 -1.55
N ILE A 16 -8.47 14.30 -0.29
CA ILE A 16 -8.58 12.88 0.10
C ILE A 16 -9.93 12.33 -0.37
N ASN A 17 -11.03 13.05 -0.12
CA ASN A 17 -12.38 12.63 -0.54
C ASN A 17 -12.51 12.55 -2.08
N ILE A 18 -11.91 13.47 -2.84
CA ILE A 18 -11.90 13.43 -4.31
C ILE A 18 -11.02 12.28 -4.82
N ALA A 19 -9.89 12.00 -4.18
CA ALA A 19 -9.04 10.86 -4.54
C ALA A 19 -9.77 9.52 -4.29
N ILE A 20 -10.48 9.42 -3.16
CA ILE A 20 -11.34 8.27 -2.83
C ILE A 20 -12.44 8.10 -3.90
N PHE A 21 -13.12 9.17 -4.29
CA PHE A 21 -14.22 9.13 -5.25
C PHE A 21 -13.81 8.70 -6.67
N ILE A 22 -12.63 9.11 -7.14
CA ILE A 22 -12.14 8.72 -8.47
C ILE A 22 -11.70 7.24 -8.48
N ILE A 23 -11.24 6.73 -7.35
CA ILE A 23 -10.79 5.35 -7.22
C ILE A 23 -11.99 4.40 -7.04
N SER A 24 -13.05 4.83 -6.35
CA SER A 24 -14.23 3.99 -6.06
C SER A 24 -15.04 3.59 -7.31
N THR A 25 -15.09 4.44 -8.35
CA THR A 25 -15.89 4.16 -9.57
C THR A 25 -15.29 3.09 -10.49
N THR A 26 -14.01 2.74 -10.34
CA THR A 26 -13.35 1.69 -11.15
C THR A 26 -13.00 0.42 -10.38
N ILE A 27 -12.96 0.47 -9.04
CA ILE A 27 -12.69 -0.70 -8.20
C ILE A 27 -13.86 -1.70 -8.22
N TYR A 28 -15.10 -1.20 -8.28
CA TYR A 28 -16.31 -2.04 -8.22
C TYR A 28 -16.53 -2.92 -9.46
N SER A 29 -15.66 -2.81 -10.48
CA SER A 29 -15.72 -3.63 -11.70
C SER A 29 -14.58 -4.64 -11.80
N GLN A 30 -13.69 -4.74 -10.81
CA GLN A 30 -12.60 -5.72 -10.84
C GLN A 30 -13.13 -7.11 -10.44
N ASP A 31 -13.21 -8.02 -11.41
CA ASP A 31 -13.54 -9.43 -11.15
C ASP A 31 -12.30 -10.26 -10.80
N LEU A 32 -12.53 -11.47 -10.28
CA LEU A 32 -11.47 -12.39 -9.87
C LEU A 32 -10.49 -12.71 -11.00
N GLU A 33 -10.98 -12.89 -12.23
CA GLU A 33 -10.14 -13.28 -13.37
C GLU A 33 -9.15 -12.18 -13.75
N TYR A 34 -9.62 -10.92 -13.71
CA TYR A 34 -8.77 -9.77 -13.89
C TYR A 34 -7.71 -9.66 -12.80
N LEU A 35 -8.09 -9.83 -11.52
CA LEU A 35 -7.16 -9.75 -10.39
C LEU A 35 -6.04 -10.81 -10.46
N LYS A 36 -6.38 -12.03 -10.89
CA LYS A 36 -5.42 -13.13 -11.13
C LYS A 36 -4.36 -12.75 -12.17
N LYS A 37 -4.73 -12.02 -13.22
CA LYS A 37 -3.83 -11.65 -14.33
C LYS A 37 -2.92 -10.44 -14.04
N LEU A 38 -3.06 -9.77 -12.90
CA LEU A 38 -2.23 -8.60 -12.57
C LEU A 38 -0.81 -9.00 -12.16
N ASP A 39 0.20 -8.56 -12.90
CA ASP A 39 1.61 -8.74 -12.49
C ASP A 39 2.05 -7.73 -11.40
N THR A 40 1.30 -6.64 -11.25
CA THR A 40 1.60 -5.57 -10.30
C THR A 40 0.32 -5.12 -9.61
N ILE A 41 0.37 -5.07 -8.28
CA ILE A 41 -0.75 -4.69 -7.43
C ILE A 41 -0.37 -3.48 -6.59
N TYR A 42 -1.27 -2.49 -6.54
CA TYR A 42 -1.14 -1.32 -5.69
C TYR A 42 -2.21 -1.35 -4.61
N ILE A 43 -1.81 -1.29 -3.34
CA ILE A 43 -2.72 -1.34 -2.20
C ILE A 43 -2.70 0.02 -1.50
N PRO A 44 -3.85 0.70 -1.40
CA PRO A 44 -3.92 1.99 -0.73
C PRO A 44 -3.89 1.82 0.79
N TYR A 45 -3.06 2.64 1.45
CA TYR A 45 -3.03 2.79 2.90
C TYR A 45 -3.52 4.19 3.29
N TYR A 46 -4.63 4.24 4.00
CA TYR A 46 -5.29 5.46 4.46
C TYR A 46 -5.20 5.66 5.98
N GLY A 47 -4.63 4.70 6.72
CA GLY A 47 -4.60 4.72 8.18
C GLY A 47 -5.99 4.57 8.81
N LYS A 48 -6.87 3.77 8.19
CA LYS A 48 -8.16 3.40 8.78
C LYS A 48 -7.98 2.56 10.06
N ALA A 49 -9.04 2.38 10.84
CA ALA A 49 -9.00 1.60 12.08
C ALA A 49 -8.54 0.14 11.90
N ASN A 50 -8.80 -0.46 10.73
CA ASN A 50 -8.37 -1.81 10.36
C ASN A 50 -7.00 -1.85 9.67
N GLU A 51 -6.33 -0.71 9.52
CA GLU A 51 -5.03 -0.59 8.87
C GLU A 51 -3.99 -0.18 9.93
N LYS A 52 -2.86 -0.89 9.96
CA LYS A 52 -1.75 -0.53 10.86
C LYS A 52 -0.45 -0.43 10.09
N LYS A 53 0.40 0.49 10.55
CA LYS A 53 1.77 0.68 10.08
C LYS A 53 2.69 0.70 11.29
N TYR A 54 3.78 -0.06 11.22
CA TYR A 54 4.80 -0.09 12.26
C TYR A 54 6.17 -0.06 11.61
N ASP A 55 7.08 0.72 12.20
CA ASP A 55 8.50 0.56 11.92
C ASP A 55 9.00 -0.64 12.73
N ILE A 56 9.56 -1.63 12.04
CA ILE A 56 10.09 -2.83 12.67
C ILE A 56 11.50 -2.50 13.17
N GLN A 57 11.65 -2.45 14.50
CA GLN A 57 12.95 -2.38 15.16
C GLN A 57 13.18 -3.71 15.89
N THR A 58 13.23 -4.82 15.14
CA THR A 58 13.37 -6.17 15.73
C THR A 58 14.78 -6.50 16.19
N ARG A 59 15.77 -5.63 15.94
CA ARG A 59 17.18 -5.94 16.19
C ARG A 59 17.80 -4.98 17.18
N ILE A 60 18.44 -5.56 18.19
CA ILE A 60 19.22 -4.86 19.23
C ILE A 60 20.49 -4.22 18.64
N ILE A 61 20.97 -4.74 17.51
CA ILE A 61 22.17 -4.26 16.82
C ILE A 61 21.76 -3.27 15.72
N PRO A 62 22.43 -2.11 15.59
CA PRO A 62 22.16 -1.16 14.52
C PRO A 62 22.38 -1.84 13.15
N THR A 63 21.31 -1.95 12.37
CA THR A 63 21.39 -2.40 10.98
C THR A 63 21.52 -1.21 10.04
N ASN A 64 22.06 -1.47 8.86
CA ASN A 64 22.11 -0.52 7.76
C ASN A 64 20.80 -0.50 6.95
N PHE A 65 19.68 -0.91 7.53
CA PHE A 65 18.38 -0.88 6.87
C PHE A 65 17.26 -0.61 7.88
N LYS A 66 16.18 0.02 7.42
CA LYS A 66 14.94 0.24 8.16
C LYS A 66 13.87 -0.66 7.59
N GLU A 67 13.17 -1.35 8.46
CA GLU A 67 12.04 -2.21 8.09
C GLU A 67 10.74 -1.54 8.51
N ARG A 68 9.71 -1.78 7.71
CA ARG A 68 8.38 -1.27 7.97
C ARG A 68 7.36 -2.28 7.51
N SER A 69 6.37 -2.55 8.35
CA SER A 69 5.27 -3.42 7.99
C SER A 69 3.95 -2.66 7.94
N TYR A 70 3.15 -3.03 6.96
CA TYR A 70 1.78 -2.58 6.74
C TYR A 70 0.87 -3.79 6.88
N THR A 71 -0.11 -3.70 7.79
CA THR A 71 -1.11 -4.76 7.95
C THR A 71 -2.51 -4.25 7.73
N PHE A 72 -3.33 -5.10 7.12
CA PHE A 72 -4.73 -4.85 6.85
C PHE A 72 -5.55 -5.97 7.46
N LYS A 73 -6.44 -5.63 8.40
CA LYS A 73 -7.42 -6.57 8.93
C LYS A 73 -8.61 -6.62 7.97
N LEU A 74 -8.80 -7.79 7.36
CA LEU A 74 -9.99 -8.18 6.61
C LEU A 74 -10.91 -9.02 7.51
N ASP A 75 -12.08 -9.37 6.99
CA ASP A 75 -13.06 -10.17 7.74
C ASP A 75 -12.55 -11.59 8.01
N SER A 76 -11.82 -12.18 7.05
CA SER A 76 -11.35 -13.57 7.08
C SER A 76 -9.84 -13.74 7.30
N ILE A 77 -9.03 -12.69 7.12
CA ILE A 77 -7.56 -12.76 7.11
C ILE A 77 -6.92 -11.44 7.56
N TYR A 78 -5.67 -11.51 8.06
CA TYR A 78 -4.77 -10.36 8.12
C TYR A 78 -3.79 -10.40 6.94
N LEU A 79 -3.76 -9.34 6.14
CA LEU A 79 -2.73 -9.16 5.13
C LEU A 79 -1.55 -8.44 5.76
N SER A 80 -0.33 -8.88 5.47
CA SER A 80 0.90 -8.25 5.95
C SER A 80 1.86 -8.01 4.80
N PHE A 81 2.41 -6.80 4.74
CA PHE A 81 3.33 -6.36 3.71
C PHE A 81 4.54 -5.66 4.31
N ASP A 82 5.72 -6.10 3.94
CA ASP A 82 6.97 -5.63 4.53
C ASP A 82 7.81 -4.86 3.52
N HIS A 83 8.29 -3.69 3.94
CA HIS A 83 9.18 -2.81 3.21
C HIS A 83 10.55 -2.81 3.89
N VAL A 84 11.61 -2.95 3.10
CA VAL A 84 12.99 -2.78 3.55
C VAL A 84 13.58 -1.57 2.85
N GLN A 85 14.12 -0.63 3.63
CA GLN A 85 14.83 0.54 3.14
C GLN A 85 16.30 0.50 3.59
N PHE A 86 17.25 0.41 2.66
CA PHE A 86 18.68 0.42 3.04
C PHE A 86 19.20 1.84 3.33
N ILE A 87 19.84 2.02 4.48
CA ILE A 87 20.48 3.26 4.96
C ILE A 87 21.89 3.35 4.35
N GLY A 88 22.22 4.49 3.72
CA GLY A 88 23.56 4.75 3.18
C GLY A 88 23.87 4.04 1.86
N TRP A 89 23.08 3.02 1.51
CA TRP A 89 23.13 2.35 0.21
C TRP A 89 22.32 3.15 -0.82
N LYS A 90 22.84 4.30 -1.27
CA LYS A 90 22.51 4.69 -2.64
C LYS A 90 23.01 3.53 -3.51
N LYS A 91 22.14 2.88 -4.29
CA LYS A 91 22.48 1.91 -5.33
C LYS A 91 23.35 2.56 -6.43
N LYS A 92 24.50 3.16 -6.05
CA LYS A 92 25.45 3.85 -6.92
C LYS A 92 26.05 2.90 -7.95
N ASN A 93 26.15 1.61 -7.61
CA ASN A 93 26.67 0.57 -8.51
C ASN A 93 25.57 -0.07 -9.38
N ALA A 94 24.29 0.19 -9.12
CA ALA A 94 23.17 -0.47 -9.82
C ALA A 94 22.19 0.51 -10.49
N ASN A 95 22.42 1.83 -10.44
CA ASN A 95 21.62 2.86 -11.11
C ASN A 95 20.10 2.80 -10.83
N ILE A 96 19.69 2.26 -9.68
CA ILE A 96 18.28 2.13 -9.30
C ILE A 96 17.95 3.25 -8.30
N GLU A 97 17.15 4.22 -8.74
CA GLU A 97 16.62 5.30 -7.90
C GLU A 97 15.53 4.78 -6.94
N SER A 98 15.88 4.73 -5.66
CA SER A 98 15.01 4.83 -4.46
C SER A 98 13.78 3.90 -4.35
N GLU A 99 13.89 2.98 -3.40
CA GLU A 99 12.88 2.09 -2.79
C GLU A 99 11.58 2.78 -2.33
N THR A 100 11.60 4.11 -2.18
CA THR A 100 10.44 4.93 -1.86
C THR A 100 10.27 6.05 -2.89
N LYS A 101 9.09 6.17 -3.50
CA LYS A 101 8.80 7.18 -4.54
C LYS A 101 7.64 8.08 -4.16
N LYS A 102 7.77 9.39 -4.34
CA LYS A 102 6.62 10.32 -4.23
C LYS A 102 5.91 10.39 -5.57
N VAL A 103 4.65 10.01 -5.64
CA VAL A 103 3.89 9.95 -6.89
C VAL A 103 2.92 11.13 -7.03
N LYS A 104 2.70 11.56 -8.28
CA LYS A 104 1.77 12.65 -8.65
C LYS A 104 0.39 12.07 -8.97
N LYS A 105 -0.66 12.91 -8.95
CA LYS A 105 -2.04 12.52 -9.32
C LYS A 105 -2.15 11.85 -10.70
N ALA A 106 -1.39 12.32 -11.69
CA ALA A 106 -1.38 11.74 -13.04
C ALA A 106 -0.94 10.26 -13.05
N PHE A 107 0.01 9.90 -12.18
CA PHE A 107 0.44 8.50 -12.02
C PHE A 107 -0.70 7.66 -11.46
N LEU A 108 -1.40 8.13 -10.40
CA LEU A 108 -2.54 7.43 -9.82
C LEU A 108 -3.65 7.16 -10.84
N LYS A 109 -3.91 8.12 -11.75
CA LYS A 109 -4.86 7.92 -12.86
C LYS A 109 -4.42 6.81 -13.81
N LYS A 110 -3.11 6.70 -14.10
CA LYS A 110 -2.56 5.67 -15.00
C LYS A 110 -2.66 4.26 -14.40
N ILE A 111 -2.46 4.14 -13.08
CA ILE A 111 -2.47 2.84 -12.39
C ILE A 111 -3.83 2.48 -11.78
N LYS A 112 -4.88 3.29 -11.98
CA LYS A 112 -6.17 3.15 -11.26
C LYS A 112 -6.77 1.73 -11.30
N ASN A 113 -6.64 1.03 -12.43
CA ASN A 113 -7.18 -0.32 -12.62
C ASN A 113 -6.30 -1.40 -11.97
N LYS A 114 -5.11 -1.05 -11.47
CA LYS A 114 -4.19 -1.94 -10.74
C LYS A 114 -4.25 -1.68 -9.23
N ILE A 115 -5.08 -0.72 -8.79
CA ILE A 115 -5.31 -0.43 -7.38
C ILE A 115 -6.35 -1.41 -6.87
N ILE A 116 -6.01 -2.17 -5.83
CA ILE A 116 -6.89 -3.11 -5.15
C ILE A 116 -7.09 -2.58 -3.73
N SER A 117 -8.32 -2.19 -3.38
CA SER A 117 -8.64 -1.85 -1.99
C SER A 117 -8.71 -3.12 -1.14
N PRO A 118 -8.19 -3.12 0.10
CA PRO A 118 -8.38 -4.22 1.04
C PRO A 118 -9.87 -4.61 1.18
N ASP A 119 -10.78 -3.64 1.20
CA ASP A 119 -12.23 -3.87 1.29
C ASP A 119 -12.80 -4.69 0.11
N LEU A 120 -12.19 -4.63 -1.09
CA LEU A 120 -12.58 -5.45 -2.24
C LEU A 120 -12.27 -6.93 -1.97
N LEU A 121 -11.18 -7.21 -1.26
CA LEU A 121 -10.74 -8.57 -0.99
C LEU A 121 -11.66 -9.30 -0.01
N ASN A 122 -12.45 -8.58 0.81
CA ASN A 122 -13.45 -9.19 1.71
C ASN A 122 -14.51 -10.03 0.97
N GLN A 123 -14.67 -9.87 -0.35
CA GLN A 123 -15.59 -10.68 -1.15
C GLN A 123 -15.05 -12.07 -1.50
N PHE A 124 -13.78 -12.35 -1.21
CA PHE A 124 -13.11 -13.60 -1.52
C PHE A 124 -12.71 -14.35 -0.25
N ASP A 125 -12.66 -15.68 -0.34
CA ASP A 125 -12.12 -16.52 0.72
C ASP A 125 -10.59 -16.39 0.83
N ASN A 126 -10.05 -16.90 1.95
CA ASN A 126 -8.64 -16.79 2.27
C ASN A 126 -7.73 -17.42 1.19
N ASP A 127 -8.13 -18.55 0.63
CA ASP A 127 -7.35 -19.28 -0.35
C ASP A 127 -7.30 -18.51 -1.68
N LYS A 128 -8.43 -17.97 -2.14
CA LYS A 128 -8.45 -17.08 -3.32
C LYS A 128 -7.62 -15.82 -3.09
N ILE A 129 -7.62 -15.26 -1.89
CA ILE A 129 -6.80 -14.09 -1.61
C ILE A 129 -5.31 -14.45 -1.72
N ASN A 130 -4.84 -15.50 -1.03
CA ASN A 130 -3.42 -15.82 -0.96
C ASN A 130 -2.86 -16.52 -2.21
N CYS A 131 -3.59 -17.52 -2.72
CA CYS A 131 -3.10 -18.39 -3.79
C CYS A 131 -3.34 -17.79 -5.17
N ASP A 132 -4.49 -17.13 -5.35
CA ASP A 132 -4.95 -16.66 -6.65
C ASP A 132 -4.62 -15.18 -6.90
N ILE A 133 -4.96 -14.31 -5.94
CA ILE A 133 -4.87 -12.85 -6.12
C ILE A 133 -3.50 -12.32 -5.71
N LEU A 134 -2.99 -12.73 -4.55
CA LEU A 134 -1.75 -12.23 -3.93
C LEU A 134 -0.60 -13.24 -4.04
N SER A 135 -0.63 -14.13 -5.03
CA SER A 135 0.43 -15.12 -5.29
C SER A 135 1.83 -14.48 -5.34
N GLN A 136 2.85 -15.20 -4.89
CA GLN A 136 4.23 -14.69 -4.71
C GLN A 136 4.94 -14.18 -5.98
N ILE A 137 4.43 -14.47 -7.18
CA ILE A 137 5.03 -14.01 -8.45
C ILE A 137 4.70 -12.56 -8.83
N LYS A 138 4.00 -11.81 -7.98
CA LYS A 138 3.54 -10.44 -8.26
C LYS A 138 4.39 -9.39 -7.56
N VAL A 139 4.45 -8.19 -8.15
CA VAL A 139 5.07 -7.02 -7.53
C VAL A 139 4.02 -6.23 -6.76
N PHE A 140 4.27 -5.98 -5.47
CA PHE A 140 3.35 -5.26 -4.60
C PHE A 140 3.87 -3.87 -4.26
N TYR A 141 2.96 -2.91 -4.24
CA TYR A 141 3.23 -1.56 -3.78
C TYR A 141 2.19 -1.07 -2.77
N ILE A 142 2.65 -0.41 -1.71
CA ILE A 142 1.79 0.36 -0.81
C ILE A 142 1.75 1.82 -1.29
N LEU A 143 0.53 2.33 -1.50
CA LEU A 143 0.24 3.74 -1.70
C LEU A 143 -0.11 4.38 -0.35
N ASP A 144 0.88 4.90 0.35
CA ASP A 144 0.70 5.54 1.66
C ASP A 144 0.27 7.01 1.50
N PHE A 145 -0.99 7.28 1.88
CA PHE A 145 -1.62 8.61 1.84
C PHE A 145 -1.37 9.44 3.12
N ILE A 146 -0.69 8.88 4.14
CA ILE A 146 -0.57 9.48 5.48
C ILE A 146 0.80 10.14 5.70
N GLU A 147 1.86 9.62 5.08
CA GLU A 147 3.25 10.08 5.28
C GLU A 147 3.46 11.62 5.21
N LYS A 148 2.91 12.34 4.22
CA LYS A 148 3.04 13.83 4.11
C LYS A 148 1.89 14.50 3.33
N LYS A 149 1.58 15.75 3.71
CA LYS A 149 0.42 16.59 3.34
C LYS A 149 0.10 16.87 1.84
N ARG A 150 0.82 16.34 0.84
CA ARG A 150 0.56 16.71 -0.58
C ARG A 150 0.84 15.65 -1.66
N LYS A 151 1.60 14.59 -1.39
CA LYS A 151 1.94 13.56 -2.37
C LYS A 151 1.85 12.19 -1.74
N VAL A 152 1.29 11.23 -2.48
CA VAL A 152 1.23 9.84 -2.07
C VAL A 152 2.64 9.26 -2.12
N THR A 153 2.97 8.47 -1.10
CA THR A 153 4.24 7.76 -1.04
C THR A 153 4.03 6.35 -1.52
N LEU A 154 4.87 5.91 -2.43
CA LEU A 154 4.85 4.57 -2.99
C LEU A 154 6.02 3.80 -2.37
N TYR A 155 5.71 2.67 -1.74
CA TYR A 155 6.69 1.73 -1.21
C TYR A 155 6.55 0.41 -1.95
N GLU A 156 7.65 -0.12 -2.48
CA GLU A 156 7.69 -1.51 -2.92
C GLU A 156 7.73 -2.41 -1.68
N VAL A 157 6.92 -3.47 -1.67
CA VAL A 157 6.76 -4.34 -0.49
C VAL A 157 6.76 -5.81 -0.89
N ALA A 158 7.17 -6.66 0.06
CA ALA A 158 6.97 -8.10 -0.02
C ALA A 158 5.65 -8.46 0.67
N TYR A 159 4.84 -9.31 0.03
CA TYR A 159 3.67 -9.89 0.67
C TYR A 159 4.08 -11.07 1.56
N MET A 160 3.64 -11.06 2.82
CA MET A 160 4.03 -12.06 3.83
C MET A 160 2.96 -13.14 4.04
N GLY A 161 1.94 -13.19 3.19
CA GLY A 161 0.92 -14.24 3.25
C GLY A 161 1.40 -15.57 2.69
N HIS A 162 0.67 -16.63 3.02
CA HIS A 162 1.00 -18.00 2.65
C HIS A 162 -0.17 -18.64 1.90
N CYS A 163 0.14 -19.37 0.83
CA CYS A 163 -0.80 -20.22 0.11
C CYS A 163 -0.58 -21.67 0.55
N SER A 164 -1.58 -22.26 1.22
CA SER A 164 -1.54 -23.62 1.78
C SER A 164 -1.65 -24.75 0.74
N GLY A 165 -1.90 -24.44 -0.53
CA GLY A 165 -2.17 -25.44 -1.59
C GLY A 165 -0.98 -25.82 -2.49
N LEU A 166 0.26 -25.51 -2.09
CA LEU A 166 1.49 -25.77 -2.87
C LEU A 166 2.40 -26.85 -2.22
N GLU A 167 1.84 -27.81 -1.50
CA GLU A 167 2.55 -29.03 -1.07
C GLU A 167 2.68 -30.06 -2.21
#